data_AF-A0A8S4QM67-F1
#
_entry.id   AF-A0A8S4QM67-F1
#
_cell.length_a   1.000
_cell.length_b   1.000
_cell.length_c   1.000
_cell.angle_alpha   90.00
_cell.angle_beta   90.00
_cell.angle_gamma   90.00
#
_symmetry.space_group_name_H-M   'P 1'
#
loop_
_entity.id
_entity.type
_entity.pdbx_description
1 polymer ?
#
loop_
_entity_poly.entity_id
_entity_poly.type
_entity_poly.pdbx_seq_one_letter_code
_entity_poly.pdbx_strand_id
1 'polypeptide(L)'
;NAGKSSPPRGSISLEFFQKRRARWPFQQECVPWEVWTVCCELIGSRNEQDKRNKHENLIETLQEKIVYITETINRHEYVPKMPSRSDADLIFDTSYPDIQPYLFKIHYNLSDASSSSVSNTVKKILSVYSS
;
A
#
# COMPACT_ATOMS: atom_id res chain seq x y z
N ASN A 1 -18.95 -14.44 32.18
CA ASN A 1 -19.02 -14.27 30.71
C ASN A 1 -18.23 -13.04 30.30
N ALA A 2 -16.92 -13.18 30.09
CA ALA A 2 -16.11 -12.12 29.50
C ALA A 2 -16.31 -12.17 27.99
N GLY A 3 -16.81 -11.08 27.40
CA GLY A 3 -17.00 -10.96 25.96
C GLY A 3 -15.68 -11.19 25.24
N LYS A 4 -15.65 -12.12 24.27
CA LYS A 4 -14.51 -12.27 23.37
C LYS A 4 -14.41 -11.01 22.53
N SER A 5 -13.48 -10.12 22.84
CA SER A 5 -13.09 -9.06 21.91
C SER A 5 -12.51 -9.72 20.65
N SER A 6 -12.86 -9.22 19.47
CA SER A 6 -12.19 -9.63 18.25
C SER A 6 -10.68 -9.36 18.39
N PRO A 7 -9.82 -10.23 17.84
CA PRO A 7 -8.39 -9.99 17.84
C PRO A 7 -8.08 -8.67 17.10
N PRO A 8 -7.12 -7.87 17.57
CA PRO A 8 -6.71 -6.64 16.90
C PRO A 8 -6.31 -6.92 15.45
N ARG A 9 -6.73 -6.05 14.54
CA ARG A 9 -6.45 -6.16 13.11
C ARG A 9 -5.82 -4.88 12.57
N GLY A 10 -5.07 -5.02 11.50
CA GLY A 10 -4.51 -3.90 10.76
C GLY A 10 -4.13 -4.30 9.35
N SER A 11 -3.64 -3.34 8.57
CA SER A 11 -3.10 -3.59 7.25
C SER A 11 -1.86 -2.74 6.99
N ILE A 12 -1.01 -3.24 6.09
CA ILE A 12 0.14 -2.54 5.55
C ILE A 12 -0.02 -2.53 4.03
N SER A 13 0.07 -1.36 3.42
CA SER A 13 -0.05 -1.17 1.98
C SER A 13 1.25 -0.63 1.39
N LEU A 14 1.72 -1.25 0.31
CA LEU A 14 2.80 -0.78 -0.56
C LEU A 14 2.17 -0.24 -1.84
N GLU A 15 2.29 1.06 -2.08
CA GLU A 15 1.80 1.72 -3.29
C GLU A 15 2.97 2.13 -4.17
N PHE A 16 3.01 1.61 -5.40
CA PHE A 16 3.90 2.09 -6.45
C PHE A 16 3.20 3.18 -7.26
N PHE A 17 3.93 4.25 -7.56
CA PHE A 17 3.37 5.41 -8.24
C PHE A 17 4.35 6.00 -9.28
N GLN A 18 3.82 6.86 -10.14
CA GLN A 18 4.61 7.72 -11.03
C GLN A 18 4.28 9.18 -10.76
N LYS A 19 5.28 10.06 -10.86
CA LYS A 19 5.09 11.50 -10.76
C LYS A 19 4.74 12.06 -12.14
N ARG A 20 3.62 12.76 -12.25
CA ARG A 20 3.34 13.54 -13.46
C ARG A 20 4.23 14.77 -13.47
N ARG A 21 4.88 15.02 -14.61
CA ARG A 21 5.68 16.23 -14.80
C ARG A 21 4.83 17.47 -14.50
N ALA A 22 5.21 18.19 -13.46
CA ALA A 22 4.52 19.40 -13.06
C ALA A 22 4.64 20.45 -14.18
N ARG A 23 3.51 21.05 -14.55
CA ARG A 23 3.49 22.28 -15.35
C ARG A 23 2.97 23.38 -14.45
N TRP A 24 3.74 24.46 -14.33
CA TRP A 24 3.32 25.62 -13.55
C TRP A 24 1.94 26.09 -14.04
N PRO A 25 0.98 26.40 -13.14
CA PRO A 25 1.09 26.53 -11.68
C PRO A 25 0.70 25.27 -10.87
N PHE A 26 0.61 24.09 -11.50
CA PHE A 26 0.10 22.88 -10.84
C PHE A 26 1.18 22.16 -10.02
N GLN A 27 0.76 21.60 -8.88
CA GLN A 27 1.60 20.73 -8.07
C GLN A 27 1.91 19.42 -8.80
N GLN A 28 3.05 18.83 -8.44
CA GLN A 28 3.44 17.51 -8.95
C GLN A 28 2.49 16.45 -8.38
N GLU A 29 1.79 15.76 -9.26
CA GLU A 29 0.81 14.74 -8.89
C GLU A 29 1.48 13.35 -8.87
N CYS A 30 1.24 12.58 -7.79
CA CYS A 30 1.62 11.18 -7.70
C CYS A 30 0.43 10.32 -8.12
N VAL A 31 0.60 9.52 -9.16
CA VAL A 31 -0.44 8.65 -9.70
C VAL A 31 -0.08 7.19 -9.39
N PRO A 32 -0.84 6.50 -8.53
CA PRO A 32 -0.61 5.08 -8.27
C PRO A 32 -0.86 4.26 -9.52
N TRP A 33 -0.03 3.25 -9.73
CA TRP A 33 -0.24 2.26 -10.80
C TRP A 33 -0.35 0.83 -10.26
N GLU A 34 0.09 0.58 -9.02
CA GLU A 34 -0.05 -0.71 -8.37
C GLU A 34 -0.09 -0.53 -6.84
N VAL A 35 -0.96 -1.30 -6.16
CA VAL A 35 -1.10 -1.26 -4.70
C VAL A 35 -1.21 -2.68 -4.16
N TRP A 36 -0.25 -3.06 -3.31
CA TRP A 36 -0.26 -4.33 -2.58
C TRP A 36 -0.68 -4.08 -1.14
N THR A 37 -1.69 -4.79 -0.64
CA THR A 37 -2.13 -4.67 0.76
C THR A 37 -2.09 -6.00 1.49
N VAL A 38 -1.35 -6.04 2.59
CA VAL A 38 -1.27 -7.17 3.51
C VAL A 38 -2.13 -6.87 4.73
N CYS A 39 -3.14 -7.70 4.97
CA CYS A 39 -3.99 -7.63 6.16
C CYS A 39 -3.43 -8.55 7.26
N CYS A 40 -3.29 -8.02 8.47
CA CYS A 40 -2.71 -8.71 9.62
C CYS A 40 -3.74 -8.81 10.75
N GLU A 41 -3.70 -9.94 11.46
CA GLU A 41 -4.51 -10.19 12.66
C GLU A 41 -3.60 -10.67 13.79
N LEU A 42 -3.72 -10.07 14.97
CA LEU A 42 -2.92 -10.44 16.12
C LEU A 42 -3.55 -11.62 16.85
N ILE A 43 -2.89 -12.78 16.77
CA ILE A 43 -3.35 -14.01 17.39
C ILE A 43 -2.54 -14.27 18.68
N GLY A 44 -3.21 -14.23 19.83
CA GLY A 44 -2.59 -14.59 21.11
C GLY A 44 -2.40 -16.10 21.28
N SER A 45 -1.38 -16.54 22.02
CA SER A 45 -1.14 -17.95 22.36
C SER A 45 -1.44 -18.25 23.83
N ARG A 46 -1.96 -19.46 24.13
CA ARG A 46 -2.30 -19.88 25.50
C ARG A 46 -1.16 -20.59 26.23
N ASN A 47 -0.31 -21.31 25.49
CA ASN A 47 0.84 -22.06 26.00
C ASN A 47 1.86 -22.30 24.88
N GLU A 48 2.98 -22.94 25.21
CA GLU A 48 4.05 -23.22 24.24
C GLU A 48 3.63 -24.18 23.11
N GLN A 49 2.74 -25.14 23.39
CA GLN A 49 2.26 -26.06 22.35
C GLN A 49 1.36 -25.33 21.34
N ASP A 50 0.43 -24.50 21.81
CA ASP A 50 -0.43 -23.66 20.99
C ASP A 50 0.38 -22.65 20.16
N LYS A 51 1.47 -22.10 20.74
CA LYS A 51 2.41 -21.24 20.03
C LYS A 51 3.11 -21.97 18.88
N ARG A 52 3.57 -23.22 19.10
CA ARG A 52 4.19 -24.06 18.07
C ARG A 52 3.22 -24.36 16.93
N ASN A 53 2.01 -24.82 17.25
CA ASN A 53 0.99 -25.12 16.25
C ASN A 53 0.63 -23.88 15.41
N LYS A 54 0.48 -22.71 16.05
CA LYS A 54 0.21 -21.45 15.34
C LYS A 54 1.36 -21.02 14.44
N HIS A 55 2.59 -21.24 14.88
CA HIS A 55 3.77 -20.95 14.09
C HIS A 55 3.87 -21.84 12.84
N GLU A 56 3.58 -23.13 12.97
CA GLU A 56 3.53 -24.07 11.82
C GLU A 56 2.46 -23.63 10.80
N ASN A 57 1.25 -23.31 11.26
CA ASN A 57 0.19 -22.79 10.40
C ASN A 57 0.56 -21.45 9.73
N LEU A 58 1.27 -20.58 10.45
CA LEU A 58 1.74 -19.29 9.90
C LEU A 58 2.77 -19.52 8.79
N ILE A 59 3.69 -20.46 8.95
CA ILE A 59 4.67 -20.81 7.92
C ILE A 59 3.97 -21.29 6.66
N GLU A 60 3.02 -22.22 6.79
CA GLU A 60 2.25 -22.73 5.65
C GLU A 60 1.51 -21.61 4.93
N THR A 61 0.83 -20.74 5.69
CA THR A 61 0.16 -19.56 5.14
C THR A 61 1.12 -18.62 4.41
N LEU A 62 2.31 -18.35 4.98
CA LEU A 62 3.31 -17.48 4.36
C LEU A 62 3.85 -18.09 3.05
N GLN A 63 4.08 -19.40 3.01
CA GLN A 63 4.50 -20.08 1.80
C GLN A 63 3.46 -19.93 0.68
N GLU A 64 2.18 -20.16 0.98
CA GLU A 64 1.09 -19.93 0.03
C GLU A 64 1.06 -18.48 -0.47
N LYS A 65 1.22 -17.49 0.43
CA LYS A 65 1.23 -16.08 0.04
C LYS A 65 2.43 -15.70 -0.84
N ILE A 66 3.61 -16.27 -0.59
CA ILE A 66 4.79 -16.04 -1.43
C ILE A 66 4.57 -16.59 -2.85
N VAL A 67 4.01 -17.81 -2.95
CA VAL A 67 3.66 -18.40 -4.25
C VAL A 67 2.63 -17.51 -4.96
N TYR A 68 1.58 -17.10 -4.26
CA TYR A 68 0.56 -16.21 -4.81
C TYR A 68 1.13 -14.87 -5.33
N ILE A 69 2.05 -14.24 -4.58
CA ILE A 69 2.72 -13.01 -5.02
C ILE A 69 3.52 -13.27 -6.30
N THR A 70 4.27 -14.37 -6.35
CA THR A 70 5.08 -14.75 -7.52
C THR A 70 4.22 -14.98 -8.76
N GLU A 71 3.09 -15.67 -8.60
CA GLU A 71 2.13 -15.88 -9.68
C GLU A 71 1.46 -14.58 -10.14
N THR A 72 1.19 -13.66 -9.21
CA THR A 72 0.52 -12.39 -9.50
C THR A 72 1.45 -11.43 -10.23
N ILE A 73 2.71 -11.31 -9.80
CA ILE A 73 3.72 -10.48 -10.47
C ILE A 73 3.97 -10.95 -11.92
N ASN A 74 3.84 -12.26 -12.18
CA ASN A 74 4.01 -12.81 -13.53
C ASN A 74 2.83 -12.53 -14.48
N ARG A 75 1.75 -11.90 -14.01
CA ARG A 75 0.65 -11.48 -14.88
C ARG A 75 1.08 -10.24 -15.67
N HIS A 76 0.68 -10.16 -16.93
CA HIS A 76 0.95 -9.01 -17.80
C HIS A 76 0.02 -7.83 -17.43
N GLU A 77 0.19 -7.28 -16.24
CA GLU A 77 -0.44 -6.04 -15.81
C GLU A 77 0.37 -4.82 -16.29
N TYR A 78 -0.21 -3.63 -16.11
CA TYR A 78 0.44 -2.39 -16.51
C TYR A 78 1.73 -2.16 -15.73
N VAL A 79 2.79 -1.79 -16.44
CA VAL A 79 4.05 -1.29 -15.86
C VAL A 79 4.36 0.06 -16.53
N PRO A 80 4.90 1.06 -15.80
CA PRO A 80 5.31 2.32 -16.41
C PRO A 80 6.28 2.11 -17.57
N LYS A 81 6.14 2.94 -18.60
CA LYS A 81 7.09 2.93 -19.72
C LYS A 81 8.47 3.38 -19.23
N MET A 82 9.52 2.76 -19.79
CA MET A 82 10.90 3.13 -19.47
C MET A 82 11.12 4.63 -19.75
N PRO A 83 11.53 5.43 -18.74
CA PRO A 83 11.72 6.86 -18.91
C PRO A 83 13.03 7.19 -19.63
N SER A 84 13.13 8.44 -20.08
CA SER A 84 14.41 9.04 -20.47
C SER A 84 15.27 9.30 -19.23
N ARG A 85 16.58 9.53 -19.40
CA ARG A 85 17.48 9.86 -18.28
C ARG A 85 17.03 11.10 -17.51
N SER A 86 16.49 12.11 -18.18
CA SER A 86 15.99 13.34 -17.55
C SER A 86 14.69 13.15 -16.77
N ASP A 87 13.95 12.07 -17.04
CA ASP A 87 12.67 11.76 -16.41
C ASP A 87 12.76 10.56 -15.45
N ALA A 88 13.97 10.06 -15.16
CA ALA A 88 14.17 8.89 -14.31
C ALA A 88 13.53 9.07 -12.92
N ASP A 89 13.69 10.25 -12.31
CA ASP A 89 13.15 10.59 -10.98
C ASP A 89 11.61 10.68 -10.93
N LEU A 90 10.94 10.60 -12.09
CA LEU A 90 9.48 10.54 -12.20
C LEU A 90 8.93 9.13 -12.04
N ILE A 91 9.76 8.10 -12.26
CA ILE A 91 9.37 6.70 -12.26
C ILE A 91 10.13 5.90 -11.18
N PHE A 92 11.39 6.23 -10.96
CA PHE A 92 12.29 5.53 -10.05
C PHE A 92 12.75 6.40 -8.88
N ASP A 93 13.09 5.75 -7.78
CA ASP A 93 13.86 6.36 -6.70
C ASP A 93 15.36 6.21 -6.99
N THR A 94 16.01 7.33 -7.28
CA THR A 94 17.43 7.39 -7.63
C THR A 94 18.35 7.66 -6.44
N SER A 95 17.79 7.70 -5.22
CA SER A 95 18.56 7.94 -3.99
C SER A 95 19.30 6.70 -3.47
N TYR A 96 18.94 5.50 -3.94
CA TYR A 96 19.57 4.25 -3.56
C TYR A 96 20.86 4.01 -4.37
N PRO A 97 22.00 3.67 -3.73
CA PRO A 97 23.28 3.55 -4.43
C PRO A 97 23.40 2.29 -5.30
N ASP A 98 22.77 1.19 -4.88
CA ASP A 98 23.00 -0.15 -5.46
C ASP A 98 21.80 -0.69 -6.27
N ILE A 99 20.62 -0.12 -6.05
CA ILE A 99 19.37 -0.53 -6.69
C ILE A 99 18.57 0.70 -7.10
N GLN A 100 17.62 0.52 -8.00
CA GLN A 100 16.76 1.59 -8.48
C GLN A 100 15.30 1.12 -8.47
N PRO A 101 14.63 1.14 -7.30
CA PRO A 101 13.24 0.72 -7.22
C PRO A 101 12.33 1.73 -7.94
N TYR A 102 11.16 1.28 -8.38
CA TYR A 102 10.07 2.20 -8.71
C TYR A 102 9.74 3.08 -7.51
N LEU A 103 9.24 4.29 -7.76
CA LEU A 103 8.77 5.16 -6.69
C LEU A 103 7.65 4.45 -5.92
N PHE A 104 7.80 4.40 -4.60
CA PHE A 104 6.87 3.70 -3.73
C PHE A 104 6.64 4.47 -2.44
N LYS A 105 5.54 4.15 -1.76
CA LYS A 105 5.27 4.58 -0.39
C LYS A 105 4.58 3.47 0.39
N ILE A 106 4.79 3.45 1.70
CA ILE A 106 4.23 2.46 2.61
C ILE A 106 3.23 3.16 3.53
N HIS A 107 2.03 2.60 3.64
CA HIS A 107 0.97 3.06 4.53
C HIS A 107 0.57 1.93 5.49
N TYR A 108 0.08 2.30 6.67
CA TYR A 108 -0.51 1.33 7.59
C TYR A 108 -1.85 1.83 8.13
N ASN A 109 -2.75 0.88 8.42
CA ASN A 109 -4.03 1.15 9.06
C ASN A 109 -4.18 0.20 10.26
N LEU A 110 -4.63 0.74 11.40
CA LEU A 110 -4.95 -0.03 12.59
C LEU A 110 -6.47 0.02 12.77
N SER A 111 -7.14 -1.13 12.74
CA SER A 111 -8.60 -1.21 12.72
C SER A 111 -9.26 -0.71 14.01
N ASP A 112 -8.49 -0.50 15.09
CA ASP A 112 -8.96 0.03 16.39
C ASP A 112 -8.61 1.50 16.64
N ALA A 113 -7.95 2.17 15.69
CA ALA A 113 -7.84 3.62 15.75
C ALA A 113 -9.15 4.19 15.17
N SER A 114 -10.01 4.72 16.02
CA SER A 114 -11.09 5.61 15.61
C SER A 114 -10.48 6.85 14.93
N SER A 115 -10.09 6.72 13.67
CA SER A 115 -9.67 7.85 12.85
C SER A 115 -10.93 8.63 12.50
N SER A 116 -11.34 9.51 13.40
CA SER A 116 -12.18 10.66 13.09
C SER A 116 -11.41 11.61 12.16
N SER A 117 -11.32 11.25 10.88
CA SER A 117 -10.98 12.19 9.82
C SER A 117 -11.58 11.71 8.50
N VAL A 118 -12.90 11.85 8.41
CA VAL A 118 -13.56 11.97 7.11
C VAL A 118 -13.47 13.46 6.75
N SER A 119 -12.31 13.93 6.25
CA SER A 119 -12.24 15.26 5.65
C SER A 119 -12.88 15.21 4.26
N ASN A 120 -14.21 15.24 4.24
CA ASN A 120 -15.00 15.55 3.06
C ASN A 120 -14.69 16.99 2.64
N THR A 121 -13.74 17.18 1.73
CA THR A 121 -13.62 18.46 1.03
C THR A 121 -14.66 18.48 -0.09
N VAL A 122 -15.85 18.97 0.21
CA VAL A 122 -16.85 19.33 -0.79
C VAL A 122 -16.33 20.58 -1.51
N LYS A 123 -15.69 20.42 -2.67
CA LYS A 123 -15.38 21.57 -3.53
C LYS A 123 -16.66 22.02 -4.22
N LYS A 124 -17.28 23.03 -3.62
CA LYS A 124 -18.40 23.83 -4.14
C LYS A 124 -18.04 24.40 -5.52
N ILE A 125 -18.64 23.87 -6.59
CA ILE A 125 -18.58 24.48 -7.93
C ILE A 125 -19.75 25.48 -8.00
N LEU A 126 -19.44 26.77 -7.88
CA LEU A 126 -20.32 27.83 -8.36
C LEU A 126 -19.96 28.09 -9.82
N SER A 127 -20.86 27.73 -10.72
CA SER A 127 -20.78 28.15 -12.12
C SER A 127 -21.47 29.52 -12.23
N VAL A 128 -20.69 30.58 -12.40
CA VAL A 128 -21.18 31.87 -12.89
C VAL A 128 -20.21 32.34 -13.96
N TYR A 129 -20.60 32.16 -15.21
CA TYR A 129 -20.21 33.06 -16.28
C TYR A 129 -21.51 33.61 -16.85
N SER A 130 -21.79 34.86 -16.53
CA SER A 130 -22.64 35.73 -17.35
C SER A 130 -21.78 36.90 -17.82
N SER A 131 -21.62 37.03 -19.13
CA SER A 131 -21.42 38.29 -19.84
C SER A 131 -21.84 38.06 -21.28
#